data_AF-A0A3M1HWH3-F1
#
_entry.id   AF-A0A3M1HWH3-F1
#
_cell.length_a   1.000
_cell.length_b   1.000
_cell.length_c   1.000
_cell.angle_alpha   90.00
_cell.angle_beta   90.00
_cell.angle_gamma   90.00
#
_symmetry.space_group_name_H-M   'P 1'
#
loop_
_entity.id
_entity.type
_entity.pdbx_description
1 polymer ?
#
loop_
_entity_poly.entity_id
_entity_poly.type
_entity_poly.pdbx_seq_one_letter_code
_entity_poly.pdbx_strand_id
1 'polypeptide(L)'
;MKKTKTSILSELLPDSSERLSGIAFDLDGTLAPAGYAISEEMVYLLKKILEKSDISLAFITGSSMEHSLFPRVAKPLAQELDEKYYTRLYFYGDGGGAGGRVKKEGREIHFYVDEVFQKYMEPFLFQEEELQKISILQEEIHHLFPKNFSELQRPWIFKKEDYIQICPVELHSEKGRKLAKEALQILETEAKRRGIPLSGKINRWGGTLDIFISTWQEWISEIIQDIPLAFPRVGRRSFLGRTTQMLIKPVNPFVKGEPRQKILENLGHILKKLDFKDIHFFPAGRTAIDILKQGCSKKSALRHFQKEIQEGYILYFGDEFQSGNDAPLLELERVSAVSVAQEKEEKPGLTWQGGGSQGVVKILRELLEKE
;
A
#
# COMPACT_ATOMS: atom_id res chain seq x y z
N MET A 1 17.54 -16.04 43.38
CA MET A 1 16.13 -16.01 42.95
C MET A 1 16.09 -15.91 41.44
N LYS A 2 15.34 -16.76 40.73
CA LYS A 2 15.06 -16.52 39.29
C LYS A 2 14.09 -15.34 39.21
N LYS A 3 14.42 -14.28 38.46
CA LYS A 3 13.43 -13.24 38.15
C LYS A 3 12.32 -13.91 37.33
N THR A 4 11.10 -13.92 37.84
CA THR A 4 9.93 -14.32 37.06
C THR A 4 9.85 -13.38 35.86
N LYS A 5 9.86 -13.94 34.65
CA LYS A 5 9.84 -13.12 33.43
C LYS A 5 8.43 -12.52 33.33
N THR A 6 8.29 -11.23 33.60
CA THR A 6 7.03 -10.50 33.38
C THR A 6 6.59 -10.75 31.94
N SER A 7 5.32 -11.10 31.75
CA SER A 7 4.78 -11.34 30.41
C SER A 7 4.63 -10.01 29.69
N ILE A 8 4.97 -9.96 28.41
CA ILE A 8 4.82 -8.76 27.60
C ILE A 8 3.36 -8.29 27.59
N LEU A 9 2.40 -9.21 27.66
CA LEU A 9 0.98 -8.89 27.71
C LEU A 9 0.56 -8.10 28.97
N SER A 10 1.27 -8.22 30.09
CA SER A 10 1.04 -7.38 31.28
C SER A 10 1.70 -5.99 31.20
N GLU A 11 2.47 -5.73 30.15
CA GLU A 11 2.99 -4.39 29.79
C GLU A 11 2.13 -3.77 28.68
N LEU A 12 1.52 -4.60 27.82
CA LEU A 12 0.69 -4.18 26.69
C LEU A 12 -0.76 -3.86 27.05
N LEU A 13 -1.35 -4.59 27.99
CA LEU A 13 -2.72 -4.32 28.44
C LEU A 13 -2.66 -3.42 29.67
N PRO A 14 -3.41 -2.30 29.69
CA PRO A 14 -3.67 -1.56 30.93
C PRO A 14 -4.51 -2.41 31.90
N ASP A 15 -4.93 -1.82 33.02
CA ASP A 15 -5.34 -2.52 34.24
C ASP A 15 -6.17 -3.80 34.00
N SER A 16 -5.82 -4.85 34.75
CA SER A 16 -6.27 -6.24 34.61
C SER A 16 -7.78 -6.48 34.55
N SER A 17 -8.60 -5.47 34.86
CA SER A 17 -10.05 -5.45 34.64
C SER A 17 -10.47 -5.27 33.17
N GLU A 18 -9.61 -4.76 32.30
CA GLU A 18 -9.98 -4.31 30.96
C GLU A 18 -9.76 -5.40 29.89
N ARG A 19 -10.85 -5.85 29.26
CA ARG A 19 -10.85 -6.93 28.27
C ARG A 19 -10.19 -6.49 26.95
N LEU A 20 -9.34 -7.33 26.37
CA LEU A 20 -8.91 -7.20 24.97
C LEU A 20 -10.06 -7.63 24.04
N SER A 21 -10.56 -6.70 23.22
CA SER A 21 -11.71 -6.94 22.31
C SER A 21 -11.36 -6.80 20.83
N GLY A 22 -10.26 -6.11 20.51
CA GLY A 22 -9.80 -5.92 19.14
C GLY A 22 -8.29 -6.07 19.00
N ILE A 23 -7.84 -6.56 17.85
CA ILE A 23 -6.46 -6.41 17.41
C ILE A 23 -6.48 -5.76 16.04
N ALA A 24 -5.63 -4.76 15.85
CA ALA A 24 -5.54 -4.01 14.61
C ALA A 24 -4.09 -3.96 14.12
N PHE A 25 -3.89 -4.03 12.80
CA PHE A 25 -2.56 -4.12 12.20
C PHE A 25 -2.42 -3.12 11.05
N ASP A 26 -1.26 -2.47 10.94
CA ASP A 26 -0.74 -2.12 9.61
C ASP A 26 -0.34 -3.39 8.84
N LEU A 27 -0.32 -3.29 7.50
CA LEU A 27 0.06 -4.37 6.60
C LEU A 27 1.55 -4.42 6.24
N ASP A 28 2.16 -3.30 5.84
CA ASP A 28 3.39 -3.23 5.06
C ASP A 28 4.61 -2.93 5.94
N GLY A 29 5.38 -3.95 6.32
CA GLY A 29 6.45 -3.87 7.32
C GLY A 29 6.00 -4.44 8.66
N THR A 30 4.73 -4.27 8.98
CA THR A 30 4.08 -4.82 10.18
C THR A 30 3.58 -6.26 10.00
N LEU A 31 2.47 -6.51 9.30
CA LEU A 31 1.88 -7.86 9.21
C LEU A 31 2.58 -8.75 8.17
N ALA A 32 3.09 -8.15 7.09
CA ALA A 32 3.84 -8.82 6.03
C ALA A 32 4.99 -7.92 5.54
N PRO A 33 6.04 -8.47 4.89
CA PRO A 33 7.01 -7.65 4.16
C PRO A 33 6.32 -6.78 3.10
N ALA A 34 6.87 -5.60 2.82
CA ALA A 34 6.25 -4.61 1.93
C ALA A 34 5.93 -5.19 0.54
N GLY A 35 4.66 -5.16 0.14
CA GLY A 35 4.15 -5.74 -1.11
C GLY A 35 3.90 -7.26 -1.12
N TYR A 36 4.21 -7.99 -0.05
CA TYR A 36 4.01 -9.46 0.03
C TYR A 36 2.73 -9.83 0.79
N ALA A 37 2.20 -11.03 0.52
CA ALA A 37 1.11 -11.61 1.29
C ALA A 37 1.57 -12.02 2.71
N ILE A 38 0.62 -12.18 3.63
CA ILE A 38 0.88 -12.76 4.95
C ILE A 38 1.32 -14.22 4.83
N SER A 39 2.18 -14.67 5.76
CA SER A 39 2.64 -16.07 5.78
C SER A 39 1.55 -17.03 6.25
N GLU A 40 1.69 -18.32 5.90
CA GLU A 40 0.81 -19.39 6.41
C GLU A 40 0.80 -19.45 7.95
N GLU A 41 1.96 -19.20 8.58
CA GLU A 41 2.08 -19.06 10.04
C GLU A 41 1.22 -17.92 10.59
N MET A 42 1.21 -16.76 9.91
CA MET A 42 0.37 -15.63 10.30
C MET A 42 -1.12 -15.94 10.10
N VAL A 43 -1.51 -16.56 8.99
CA VAL A 43 -2.90 -17.03 8.74
C VAL A 43 -3.35 -17.96 9.87
N TYR A 44 -2.52 -18.94 10.23
CA TYR A 44 -2.79 -19.88 11.32
C TYR A 44 -3.00 -19.18 12.67
N LEU A 45 -2.12 -18.23 13.03
CA LEU A 45 -2.23 -17.50 14.30
C LEU A 45 -3.48 -16.61 14.36
N LEU A 46 -3.77 -15.85 13.29
CA LEU A 46 -4.97 -15.01 13.22
C LEU A 46 -6.25 -15.83 13.29
N LYS A 47 -6.30 -16.99 12.60
CA LYS A 47 -7.39 -17.96 12.70
C LYS A 47 -7.54 -18.48 14.13
N LYS A 48 -6.45 -18.85 14.80
CA LYS A 48 -6.51 -19.36 16.19
C LYS A 48 -7.00 -18.32 17.19
N ILE A 49 -6.64 -17.05 17.02
CA ILE A 49 -7.17 -15.93 17.83
C ILE A 49 -8.69 -15.84 17.66
N LEU A 50 -9.20 -15.91 16.43
CA LEU A 50 -10.63 -15.86 16.14
C LEU A 50 -11.40 -17.07 16.70
N GLU A 51 -10.79 -18.25 16.68
CA GLU A 51 -11.38 -19.50 17.19
C GLU A 51 -11.43 -19.59 18.72
N LYS A 52 -10.45 -19.02 19.43
CA LYS A 52 -10.35 -19.09 20.90
C LYS A 52 -11.12 -17.99 21.64
N SER A 53 -11.16 -16.79 21.07
CA SER A 53 -11.63 -15.57 21.73
C SER A 53 -12.84 -14.95 21.04
N ASP A 54 -13.37 -13.85 21.60
CA ASP A 54 -14.32 -12.95 20.90
C ASP A 54 -13.62 -11.76 20.20
N ILE A 55 -12.28 -11.75 20.13
CA ILE A 55 -11.49 -10.64 19.57
C ILE A 55 -11.85 -10.41 18.09
N SER A 56 -12.13 -9.16 17.71
CA SER A 56 -12.23 -8.77 16.30
C SER A 56 -10.85 -8.38 15.74
N LEU A 57 -10.65 -8.55 14.42
CA LEU A 57 -9.42 -8.20 13.73
C LEU A 57 -9.65 -7.06 12.73
N ALA A 58 -8.77 -6.07 12.72
CA ALA A 58 -8.76 -4.99 11.75
C ALA A 58 -7.43 -4.92 10.98
N PHE A 59 -7.50 -4.74 9.67
CA PHE A 59 -6.33 -4.63 8.80
C PHE A 59 -6.36 -3.29 8.07
N ILE A 60 -5.32 -2.48 8.25
CA ILE A 60 -5.24 -1.10 7.74
C ILE A 60 -4.03 -1.00 6.79
N THR A 61 -4.18 -0.29 5.68
CA THR A 61 -3.07 0.03 4.77
C THR A 61 -3.28 1.39 4.10
N GLY A 62 -2.21 2.05 3.68
CA GLY A 62 -2.26 3.24 2.82
C GLY A 62 -2.63 2.94 1.34
N SER A 63 -2.69 1.65 0.96
CA SER A 63 -2.97 1.20 -0.41
C SER A 63 -4.43 0.80 -0.63
N SER A 64 -4.82 0.47 -1.87
CA SER A 64 -6.19 0.01 -2.16
C SER A 64 -6.55 -1.31 -1.49
N MET A 65 -7.84 -1.50 -1.21
CA MET A 65 -8.34 -2.78 -0.71
C MET A 65 -8.14 -3.88 -1.75
N GLU A 66 -8.40 -3.60 -3.02
CA GLU A 66 -8.40 -4.56 -4.15
C GLU A 66 -6.99 -5.02 -4.53
N HIS A 67 -6.00 -4.13 -4.47
CA HIS A 67 -4.62 -4.41 -4.87
C HIS A 67 -3.72 -4.82 -3.69
N SER A 68 -4.08 -4.42 -2.47
CA SER A 68 -3.30 -4.72 -1.27
C SER A 68 -4.04 -5.70 -0.37
N LEU A 69 -5.05 -5.27 0.40
CA LEU A 69 -5.67 -6.09 1.44
C LEU A 69 -6.30 -7.39 0.91
N PHE A 70 -6.96 -7.36 -0.24
CA PHE A 70 -7.66 -8.52 -0.78
C PHE A 70 -6.70 -9.68 -1.11
N PRO A 71 -5.73 -9.54 -2.04
CA PRO A 71 -4.83 -10.62 -2.38
C PRO A 71 -3.85 -10.98 -1.25
N ARG A 72 -3.48 -10.02 -0.38
CA ARG A 72 -2.39 -10.20 0.59
C ARG A 72 -2.83 -10.66 1.97
N VAL A 73 -4.07 -10.40 2.37
CA VAL A 73 -4.59 -10.70 3.72
C VAL A 73 -5.94 -11.41 3.65
N ALA A 74 -6.93 -10.77 3.03
CA ALA A 74 -8.32 -11.20 3.13
C ALA A 74 -8.54 -12.56 2.46
N LYS A 75 -8.02 -12.75 1.24
CA LYS A 75 -8.13 -14.02 0.52
C LYS A 75 -7.40 -15.16 1.24
N PRO A 76 -6.09 -15.07 1.58
CA PRO A 76 -5.41 -16.13 2.35
C PRO A 76 -6.11 -16.49 3.67
N LEU A 77 -6.57 -15.49 4.43
CA LEU A 77 -7.24 -15.73 5.71
C LEU A 77 -8.64 -16.35 5.54
N ALA A 78 -9.46 -15.81 4.64
CA ALA A 78 -10.83 -16.28 4.44
C ALA A 78 -10.91 -17.66 3.76
N GLN A 79 -9.87 -18.09 3.03
CA GLN A 79 -9.77 -19.47 2.51
C GLN A 79 -9.66 -20.51 3.63
N GLU A 80 -9.02 -20.16 4.76
CA GLU A 80 -8.81 -21.04 5.90
C GLU A 80 -9.88 -20.91 7.00
N LEU A 81 -10.79 -19.95 6.89
CA LEU A 81 -11.64 -19.50 8.00
C LEU A 81 -13.13 -19.75 7.73
N ASP A 82 -13.86 -20.24 8.74
CA ASP A 82 -15.32 -20.38 8.67
C ASP A 82 -16.01 -19.01 8.52
N GLU A 83 -17.08 -18.96 7.72
CA GLU A 83 -17.85 -17.74 7.44
C GLU A 83 -18.42 -17.06 8.70
N LYS A 84 -18.69 -17.82 9.77
CA LYS A 84 -19.13 -17.30 11.08
C LYS A 84 -18.17 -16.28 11.70
N TYR A 85 -16.89 -16.28 11.33
CA TYR A 85 -15.89 -15.34 11.84
C TYR A 85 -15.73 -14.09 10.96
N TYR A 86 -16.33 -14.05 9.77
CA TYR A 86 -16.15 -12.93 8.83
C TYR A 86 -16.74 -11.61 9.35
N THR A 87 -17.77 -11.68 10.19
CA THR A 87 -18.34 -10.52 10.90
C THR A 87 -17.37 -9.86 11.88
N ARG A 88 -16.29 -10.56 12.26
CA ARG A 88 -15.20 -10.09 13.13
C ARG A 88 -13.97 -9.63 12.35
N LEU A 89 -14.02 -9.58 11.01
CA LEU A 89 -12.94 -9.11 10.14
C LEU A 89 -13.26 -7.76 9.51
N TYR A 90 -12.39 -6.78 9.75
CA TYR A 90 -12.51 -5.41 9.26
C TYR A 90 -11.31 -5.05 8.38
N PHE A 91 -11.56 -4.43 7.23
CA PHE A 91 -10.52 -4.09 6.26
C PHE A 91 -10.63 -2.60 5.91
N TYR A 92 -9.51 -1.88 5.99
CA TYR A 92 -9.45 -0.43 5.78
C TYR A 92 -8.32 -0.09 4.80
N GLY A 93 -8.70 0.24 3.56
CA GLY A 93 -7.77 0.74 2.55
C GLY A 93 -7.57 2.25 2.64
N ASP A 94 -6.65 2.76 1.83
CA ASP A 94 -6.50 4.19 1.52
C ASP A 94 -6.24 5.05 2.75
N GLY A 95 -5.48 4.48 3.69
CA GLY A 95 -5.23 5.07 5.00
C GLY A 95 -6.52 5.33 5.76
N GLY A 96 -7.51 4.44 5.68
CA GLY A 96 -8.85 4.64 6.26
C GLY A 96 -9.80 5.48 5.41
N GLY A 97 -9.43 5.82 4.17
CA GLY A 97 -10.35 6.44 3.19
C GLY A 97 -11.38 5.47 2.60
N ALA A 98 -11.14 4.16 2.69
CA ALA A 98 -12.02 3.10 2.21
C ALA A 98 -12.10 1.96 3.23
N GLY A 99 -13.22 1.24 3.29
CA GLY A 99 -13.42 0.20 4.28
C GLY A 99 -14.53 -0.78 3.92
N GLY A 100 -14.40 -2.00 4.43
CA GLY A 100 -15.29 -3.09 4.08
C GLY A 100 -15.04 -4.38 4.85
N ARG A 101 -15.82 -5.39 4.50
CA ARG A 101 -15.77 -6.74 5.09
C ARG A 101 -15.73 -7.80 3.99
N VAL A 102 -15.39 -9.03 4.37
CA VAL A 102 -15.47 -10.19 3.47
C VAL A 102 -16.82 -10.90 3.59
N LYS A 103 -17.30 -11.42 2.46
CA LYS A 103 -18.35 -12.43 2.37
C LYS A 103 -17.88 -13.56 1.45
N LYS A 104 -18.53 -14.71 1.51
CA LYS A 104 -18.28 -15.84 0.61
C LYS A 104 -19.56 -16.24 -0.10
N GLU A 105 -19.46 -16.44 -1.41
CA GLU A 105 -20.56 -16.83 -2.27
C GLU A 105 -20.15 -18.12 -2.98
N GLY A 106 -20.59 -19.25 -2.41
CA GLY A 106 -20.17 -20.58 -2.84
C GLY A 106 -18.68 -20.85 -2.56
N ARG A 107 -17.84 -20.70 -3.59
CA ARG A 107 -16.37 -20.89 -3.49
C ARG A 107 -15.59 -19.59 -3.62
N GLU A 108 -16.24 -18.49 -4.00
CA GLU A 108 -15.60 -17.20 -4.18
C GLU A 108 -15.70 -16.36 -2.91
N ILE A 109 -14.65 -15.58 -2.64
CA ILE A 109 -14.57 -14.65 -1.51
C ILE A 109 -14.63 -13.25 -2.13
N HIS A 110 -15.54 -12.42 -1.64
CA HIS A 110 -15.75 -11.06 -2.14
C HIS A 110 -15.55 -10.05 -1.01
N PHE A 111 -14.94 -8.92 -1.33
CA PHE A 111 -15.13 -7.72 -0.51
C PHE A 111 -16.47 -7.08 -0.83
N TYR A 112 -17.11 -6.54 0.20
CA TYR A 112 -18.18 -5.55 0.06
C TYR A 112 -17.84 -4.32 0.91
N VAL A 113 -18.24 -3.14 0.43
CA VAL A 113 -18.20 -1.91 1.21
C VAL A 113 -19.20 -2.06 2.35
N ASP A 114 -18.75 -1.82 3.57
CA ASP A 114 -19.63 -1.86 4.74
C ASP A 114 -20.50 -0.59 4.75
N GLU A 115 -21.83 -0.73 4.74
CA GLU A 115 -22.76 0.40 4.75
C GLU A 115 -22.59 1.28 6.02
N VAL A 116 -22.23 0.67 7.16
CA VAL A 116 -21.95 1.40 8.40
C VAL A 116 -20.70 2.26 8.24
N PHE A 117 -19.65 1.69 7.61
CA PHE A 117 -18.43 2.42 7.31
C PHE A 117 -18.67 3.50 6.25
N GLN A 118 -19.43 3.21 5.19
CA GLN A 118 -19.76 4.18 4.15
C GLN A 118 -20.48 5.39 4.77
N LYS A 119 -21.49 5.17 5.61
CA LYS A 119 -22.19 6.24 6.34
C LYS A 119 -21.29 6.98 7.33
N TYR A 120 -20.33 6.29 7.96
CA TYR A 120 -19.30 6.95 8.77
C TYR A 120 -18.37 7.83 7.93
N MET A 121 -18.12 7.46 6.67
CA MET A 121 -17.25 8.18 5.74
C MET A 121 -17.95 9.25 4.88
N GLU A 122 -19.28 9.27 4.81
CA GLU A 122 -20.07 10.28 4.07
C GLU A 122 -19.60 11.73 4.32
N PRO A 123 -19.34 12.17 5.58
CA PRO A 123 -18.85 13.53 5.85
C PRO A 123 -17.42 13.82 5.32
N PHE A 124 -16.67 12.79 4.94
CA PHE A 124 -15.29 12.87 4.46
C PHE A 124 -15.16 12.59 2.95
N LEU A 125 -16.29 12.43 2.24
CA LEU A 125 -16.30 12.35 0.78
C LEU A 125 -16.10 13.75 0.17
N PHE A 126 -15.29 13.84 -0.90
CA PHE A 126 -15.19 15.07 -1.67
C PHE A 126 -16.54 15.47 -2.26
N GLN A 127 -16.97 16.70 -1.99
CA GLN A 127 -18.17 17.27 -2.62
C GLN A 127 -17.91 17.63 -4.09
N GLU A 128 -18.95 17.76 -4.90
CA GLU A 128 -18.82 18.05 -6.34
C GLU A 128 -18.01 19.34 -6.62
N GLU A 129 -18.19 20.40 -5.81
CA GLU A 129 -17.37 21.61 -5.88
C GLU A 129 -15.88 21.35 -5.58
N GLU A 130 -15.60 20.45 -4.63
CA GLU A 130 -14.23 20.04 -4.30
C GLU A 130 -13.61 19.21 -5.42
N LEU A 131 -14.39 18.34 -6.08
CA LEU A 131 -13.95 17.59 -7.26
C LEU A 131 -13.62 18.51 -8.44
N GLN A 132 -14.37 19.60 -8.63
CA GLN A 132 -14.09 20.63 -9.64
C GLN A 132 -12.81 21.41 -9.30
N LYS A 133 -12.67 21.89 -8.06
CA LYS A 133 -11.42 22.50 -7.56
C LYS A 133 -10.23 21.55 -7.68
N ILE A 134 -10.46 20.25 -7.46
CA ILE A 134 -9.47 19.19 -7.65
C ILE A 134 -9.05 19.13 -9.12
N SER A 135 -9.98 19.16 -10.09
CA SER A 135 -9.63 19.17 -11.52
C SER A 135 -8.75 20.38 -11.88
N ILE A 136 -9.05 21.56 -11.34
CA ILE A 136 -8.23 22.77 -11.51
C ILE A 136 -6.84 22.58 -10.88
N LEU A 137 -6.76 22.01 -9.68
CA LEU A 137 -5.50 21.65 -9.02
C LEU A 137 -4.68 20.67 -9.88
N GLN A 138 -5.31 19.69 -10.54
CA GLN A 138 -4.62 18.78 -11.46
C GLN A 138 -3.95 19.54 -12.60
N GLU A 139 -4.65 20.50 -13.21
CA GLU A 139 -4.13 21.32 -14.31
C GLU A 139 -2.98 22.23 -13.85
N GLU A 140 -3.15 22.96 -12.73
CA GLU A 140 -2.10 23.80 -12.12
C GLU A 140 -0.83 22.97 -11.78
N ILE A 141 -1.02 21.76 -11.25
CA ILE A 141 0.09 20.81 -10.99
C ILE A 141 0.77 20.35 -12.29
N HIS A 142 -0.01 20.10 -13.35
CA HIS A 142 0.51 19.81 -14.69
C HIS A 142 1.29 20.99 -15.31
N HIS A 143 1.12 22.21 -14.82
CA HIS A 143 1.94 23.37 -15.18
C HIS A 143 3.21 23.51 -14.32
N LEU A 144 3.16 23.18 -13.02
CA LEU A 144 4.33 23.15 -12.15
C LEU A 144 5.38 22.13 -12.62
N PHE A 145 4.93 20.90 -12.93
CA PHE A 145 5.77 19.85 -13.48
C PHE A 145 6.01 20.12 -14.99
N PRO A 146 7.25 20.38 -15.44
CA PRO A 146 7.51 20.73 -16.84
C PRO A 146 7.04 19.64 -17.79
N LYS A 147 6.62 19.97 -19.03
CA LYS A 147 6.06 19.03 -20.02
C LYS A 147 6.89 17.74 -20.24
N ASN A 148 8.21 17.80 -19.98
CA ASN A 148 9.13 16.67 -20.02
C ASN A 148 8.90 15.64 -18.89
N PHE A 149 7.96 15.85 -17.97
CA PHE A 149 7.54 14.84 -16.98
C PHE A 149 6.89 13.61 -17.63
N SER A 150 6.33 13.79 -18.84
CA SER A 150 5.93 12.69 -19.73
C SER A 150 7.11 11.82 -20.19
N GLU A 151 8.36 12.22 -19.94
CA GLU A 151 9.56 11.43 -20.29
C GLU A 151 10.11 10.60 -19.12
N LEU A 152 9.72 10.90 -17.86
CA LEU A 152 10.11 10.16 -16.64
C LEU A 152 9.28 8.88 -16.44
N GLN A 153 9.17 8.13 -17.52
CA GLN A 153 8.07 7.28 -17.89
C GLN A 153 8.72 6.31 -18.95
N ARG A 154 9.49 5.23 -18.62
CA ARG A 154 10.52 4.57 -19.55
C ARG A 154 10.17 3.26 -20.37
N PRO A 155 10.59 1.99 -20.06
CA PRO A 155 9.90 0.74 -20.58
C PRO A 155 9.66 -0.46 -19.60
N TRP A 156 8.66 -1.33 -19.85
CA TRP A 156 8.32 -2.59 -19.11
C TRP A 156 8.91 -3.79 -19.88
N ILE A 157 9.32 -4.86 -19.18
CA ILE A 157 9.84 -6.10 -19.78
C ILE A 157 9.15 -7.33 -19.16
N PHE A 158 8.60 -8.23 -19.98
CA PHE A 158 8.02 -9.51 -19.55
C PHE A 158 8.88 -10.71 -19.98
N LYS A 159 9.02 -11.69 -19.08
CA LYS A 159 9.57 -13.03 -19.34
C LYS A 159 8.44 -14.01 -19.68
N LYS A 160 8.61 -14.81 -20.73
CA LYS A 160 7.88 -16.06 -20.99
C LYS A 160 8.86 -17.20 -21.26
N GLU A 161 8.36 -18.43 -21.24
CA GLU A 161 9.17 -19.66 -21.39
C GLU A 161 10.01 -19.64 -22.68
N ASP A 162 9.44 -19.14 -23.78
CA ASP A 162 10.08 -19.12 -25.11
C ASP A 162 10.36 -17.70 -25.70
N TYR A 163 10.16 -16.60 -24.93
CA TYR A 163 10.44 -15.23 -25.43
C TYR A 163 10.43 -14.10 -24.38
N ILE A 164 10.80 -12.88 -24.82
CA ILE A 164 10.71 -11.61 -24.07
C ILE A 164 9.74 -10.65 -24.76
N GLN A 165 8.93 -9.91 -23.99
CA GLN A 165 8.10 -8.82 -24.52
C GLN A 165 8.52 -7.48 -23.92
N ILE A 166 8.79 -6.46 -24.76
CA ILE A 166 9.21 -5.12 -24.32
C ILE A 166 8.17 -4.11 -24.81
N CYS A 167 7.14 -3.85 -24.00
CA CYS A 167 6.02 -2.98 -24.40
C CYS A 167 6.39 -1.49 -24.30
N PRO A 168 6.36 -0.68 -25.38
CA PRO A 168 6.54 0.78 -25.34
C PRO A 168 5.18 1.51 -25.35
N VAL A 169 4.87 2.33 -24.35
CA VAL A 169 3.54 2.94 -24.15
C VAL A 169 3.25 4.12 -25.12
N GLU A 170 4.12 4.42 -26.09
CA GLU A 170 3.85 5.42 -27.14
C GLU A 170 4.21 4.97 -28.57
N LEU A 171 4.00 3.69 -28.93
CA LEU A 171 4.24 3.22 -30.31
C LEU A 171 3.34 3.86 -31.39
N HIS A 172 2.27 4.56 -31.00
CA HIS A 172 1.49 5.38 -31.92
C HIS A 172 2.27 6.63 -32.38
N SER A 173 3.23 7.13 -31.59
CA SER A 173 4.10 8.25 -31.97
C SER A 173 5.26 7.83 -32.88
N GLU A 174 5.88 8.78 -33.57
CA GLU A 174 7.10 8.54 -34.35
C GLU A 174 8.32 8.30 -33.44
N LYS A 175 8.42 9.04 -32.32
CA LYS A 175 9.48 8.92 -31.31
C LYS A 175 9.52 7.53 -30.67
N GLY A 176 8.36 6.99 -30.26
CA GLY A 176 8.25 5.63 -29.73
C GLY A 176 8.64 4.57 -30.75
N ARG A 177 8.31 4.78 -32.05
CA ARG A 177 8.71 3.89 -33.15
C ARG A 177 10.22 3.90 -33.43
N LYS A 178 10.91 5.02 -33.20
CA LYS A 178 12.38 5.10 -33.32
C LYS A 178 13.07 4.33 -32.18
N LEU A 179 12.67 4.59 -30.93
CA LEU A 179 13.25 3.93 -29.75
C LEU A 179 13.08 2.40 -29.76
N ALA A 180 11.93 1.91 -30.23
CA ALA A 180 11.69 0.47 -30.38
C ALA A 180 12.65 -0.22 -31.37
N LYS A 181 13.12 0.49 -32.40
CA LYS A 181 14.12 -0.04 -33.35
C LYS A 181 15.53 -0.06 -32.75
N GLU A 182 15.90 1.00 -32.03
CA GLU A 182 17.22 1.11 -31.38
C GLU A 182 17.40 0.02 -30.30
N ALA A 183 16.37 -0.25 -29.49
CA ALA A 183 16.38 -1.34 -28.52
C ALA A 183 16.54 -2.73 -29.15
N LEU A 184 15.88 -2.99 -30.29
CA LEU A 184 16.01 -4.24 -31.03
C LEU A 184 17.43 -4.42 -31.60
N GLN A 185 18.01 -3.36 -32.16
CA GLN A 185 19.34 -3.42 -32.79
C GLN A 185 20.48 -3.65 -31.77
N ILE A 186 20.32 -3.19 -30.53
CA ILE A 186 21.23 -3.52 -29.42
C ILE A 186 21.17 -5.02 -29.10
N LEU A 187 19.95 -5.57 -28.97
CA LEU A 187 19.73 -7.00 -28.67
C LEU A 187 20.26 -7.92 -29.79
N GLU A 188 20.06 -7.56 -31.05
CA GLU A 188 20.60 -8.29 -32.21
C GLU A 188 22.13 -8.28 -32.25
N THR A 189 22.76 -7.13 -31.96
CA THR A 189 24.22 -6.98 -31.98
C THR A 189 24.88 -7.83 -30.90
N GLU A 190 24.33 -7.82 -29.69
CA GLU A 190 24.89 -8.53 -28.54
C GLU A 190 24.63 -10.05 -28.62
N ALA A 191 23.47 -10.49 -29.11
CA ALA A 191 23.22 -11.90 -29.40
C ALA A 191 24.17 -12.44 -30.48
N LYS A 192 24.43 -11.66 -31.54
CA LYS A 192 25.42 -11.99 -32.57
C LYS A 192 26.84 -12.10 -32.00
N ARG A 193 27.23 -11.22 -31.07
CA ARG A 193 28.53 -11.29 -30.37
C ARG A 193 28.69 -12.57 -29.55
N ARG A 194 27.61 -13.07 -28.96
CA ARG A 194 27.57 -14.30 -28.15
C ARG A 194 27.31 -15.58 -28.96
N GLY A 195 27.11 -15.48 -30.28
CA GLY A 195 26.82 -16.63 -31.16
C GLY A 195 25.42 -17.22 -31.00
N ILE A 196 24.47 -16.44 -30.47
CA ILE A 196 23.13 -16.91 -30.11
C ILE A 196 22.13 -16.53 -31.21
N PRO A 197 21.37 -17.49 -31.78
CA PRO A 197 20.38 -17.20 -32.81
C PRO A 197 19.16 -16.50 -32.21
N LEU A 198 18.97 -15.22 -32.55
CA LEU A 198 17.84 -14.41 -32.10
C LEU A 198 16.84 -14.23 -33.25
N SER A 199 15.57 -14.58 -33.03
CA SER A 199 14.53 -14.66 -34.07
C SER A 199 13.35 -13.73 -33.79
N GLY A 200 13.66 -12.43 -33.63
CA GLY A 200 12.66 -11.39 -33.38
C GLY A 200 11.68 -11.18 -34.53
N LYS A 201 10.38 -11.09 -34.23
CA LYS A 201 9.34 -10.60 -35.14
C LYS A 201 8.63 -9.41 -34.53
N ILE A 202 8.76 -8.23 -35.15
CA ILE A 202 7.99 -7.03 -34.79
C ILE A 202 6.53 -7.24 -35.20
N ASN A 203 5.73 -7.85 -34.33
CA ASN A 203 4.29 -7.92 -34.51
C ASN A 203 3.64 -6.56 -34.18
N ARG A 204 2.81 -6.04 -35.08
CA ARG A 204 1.98 -4.85 -34.82
C ARG A 204 0.58 -5.26 -34.39
N TRP A 205 0.39 -5.47 -33.09
CA TRP A 205 -0.93 -5.49 -32.46
C TRP A 205 -0.91 -4.54 -31.26
N GLY A 206 -1.94 -3.71 -31.09
CA GLY A 206 -2.13 -2.86 -29.90
C GLY A 206 -1.06 -1.81 -29.57
N GLY A 207 0.03 -1.68 -30.35
CA GLY A 207 1.12 -0.76 -30.04
C GLY A 207 2.17 -1.33 -29.07
N THR A 208 2.54 -2.60 -29.21
CA THR A 208 3.66 -3.24 -28.47
C THR A 208 4.83 -3.63 -29.38
N LEU A 209 5.99 -3.98 -28.78
CA LEU A 209 7.14 -4.59 -29.45
C LEU A 209 7.38 -5.96 -28.79
N ASP A 210 7.21 -7.03 -29.57
CA ASP A 210 7.41 -8.40 -29.13
C ASP A 210 8.77 -8.91 -29.66
N ILE A 211 9.58 -9.58 -28.83
CA ILE A 211 10.92 -10.06 -29.21
C ILE A 211 11.03 -11.56 -28.89
N PHE A 212 10.84 -12.39 -29.91
CA PHE A 212 10.88 -13.84 -29.77
C PHE A 212 12.33 -14.35 -29.61
N ILE A 213 12.60 -15.10 -28.52
CA ILE A 213 13.92 -15.63 -28.14
C ILE A 213 13.72 -17.02 -27.54
N SER A 214 13.87 -18.05 -28.37
CA SER A 214 13.42 -19.43 -28.10
C SER A 214 14.21 -20.23 -27.05
N THR A 215 15.13 -19.60 -26.30
CA THR A 215 15.83 -20.23 -25.16
C THR A 215 16.21 -19.18 -24.12
N TRP A 216 15.78 -19.37 -22.88
CA TRP A 216 16.19 -18.50 -21.76
C TRP A 216 17.60 -18.86 -21.28
N GLN A 217 18.46 -17.86 -21.11
CA GLN A 217 19.79 -17.99 -20.51
C GLN A 217 20.06 -16.79 -19.60
N GLU A 218 20.90 -16.99 -18.58
CA GLU A 218 21.05 -16.06 -17.44
C GLU A 218 21.51 -14.64 -17.86
N TRP A 219 22.35 -14.55 -18.90
CA TRP A 219 22.89 -13.29 -19.47
C TRP A 219 21.85 -12.29 -19.98
N ILE A 220 20.64 -12.75 -20.30
CA ILE A 220 19.51 -11.86 -20.65
C ILE A 220 19.21 -10.90 -19.50
N SER A 221 19.33 -11.38 -18.26
CA SER A 221 19.10 -10.60 -17.02
C SER A 221 20.17 -9.54 -16.77
N GLU A 222 21.38 -9.74 -17.31
CA GLU A 222 22.50 -8.79 -17.25
C GLU A 222 22.23 -7.61 -18.20
N ILE A 223 21.95 -7.91 -19.48
CA ILE A 223 21.71 -6.88 -20.52
C ILE A 223 20.41 -6.10 -20.25
N ILE A 224 19.41 -6.71 -19.61
CA ILE A 224 18.19 -6.00 -19.21
C ILE A 224 18.48 -4.79 -18.31
N GLN A 225 19.62 -4.76 -17.60
CA GLN A 225 20.05 -3.60 -16.81
C GLN A 225 20.74 -2.52 -17.66
N ASP A 226 21.38 -2.90 -18.78
CA ASP A 226 22.00 -1.99 -19.76
C ASP A 226 21.00 -1.45 -20.79
N ILE A 227 19.89 -2.15 -21.04
CA ILE A 227 18.72 -1.59 -21.71
C ILE A 227 18.19 -0.44 -20.84
N PRO A 228 17.95 0.77 -21.39
CA PRO A 228 17.38 1.89 -20.62
C PRO A 228 15.97 1.59 -20.06
N LEU A 229 15.90 0.95 -18.88
CA LEU A 229 14.74 0.29 -18.28
C LEU A 229 13.80 1.22 -17.47
N ALA A 230 12.65 0.69 -17.02
CA ALA A 230 11.68 1.17 -16.02
C ALA A 230 10.55 2.16 -16.46
N PHE A 231 9.46 1.58 -17.00
CA PHE A 231 8.09 2.12 -17.02
C PHE A 231 7.41 1.99 -15.65
N PRO A 232 6.05 2.04 -15.52
CA PRO A 232 4.93 2.37 -16.44
C PRO A 232 4.97 3.78 -17.03
N ARG A 233 4.13 4.01 -18.04
CA ARG A 233 3.59 5.36 -18.34
C ARG A 233 2.21 5.47 -17.73
N VAL A 234 2.13 6.12 -16.57
CA VAL A 234 0.85 6.58 -16.00
C VAL A 234 0.35 7.75 -16.86
N GLY A 235 -0.32 7.44 -17.97
CA GLY A 235 -0.74 8.42 -18.96
C GLY A 235 -1.77 9.41 -18.40
N ARG A 236 -1.45 10.71 -18.45
CA ARG A 236 -2.32 11.87 -18.14
C ARG A 236 -3.05 11.91 -16.79
N ARG A 237 -2.89 10.91 -15.92
CA ARG A 237 -3.49 10.87 -14.58
C ARG A 237 -2.43 10.54 -13.54
N SER A 238 -1.58 11.51 -13.21
CA SER A 238 -0.78 11.50 -11.97
C SER A 238 -1.65 11.64 -10.71
N PHE A 239 -2.90 11.18 -10.76
CA PHE A 239 -3.95 11.31 -9.77
C PHE A 239 -4.79 10.03 -9.80
N LEU A 240 -4.55 9.14 -8.84
CA LEU A 240 -5.48 8.06 -8.53
C LEU A 240 -6.61 8.66 -7.69
N GLY A 241 -7.59 9.25 -8.36
CA GLY A 241 -8.77 9.82 -7.72
C GLY A 241 -9.67 8.73 -7.17
N ARG A 242 -9.91 8.80 -5.86
CA ARG A 242 -10.93 8.06 -5.12
C ARG A 242 -11.82 9.07 -4.42
N THR A 243 -12.94 8.62 -3.88
CA THR A 243 -13.91 9.52 -3.22
C THR A 243 -13.33 10.26 -1.99
N THR A 244 -12.24 9.76 -1.41
CA THR A 244 -11.63 10.24 -0.16
C THR A 244 -10.12 10.53 -0.24
N GLN A 245 -9.42 10.03 -1.26
CA GLN A 245 -7.98 10.13 -1.47
C GLN A 245 -7.66 10.49 -2.92
N MET A 246 -6.64 11.32 -3.11
CA MET A 246 -5.88 11.38 -4.35
C MET A 246 -4.39 11.19 -4.09
N LEU A 247 -3.68 10.71 -5.09
CA LEU A 247 -2.26 10.38 -4.96
C LEU A 247 -1.48 10.99 -6.13
N ILE A 248 -0.64 11.99 -5.84
CA ILE A 248 0.30 12.55 -6.81
C ILE A 248 1.48 11.58 -6.95
N LYS A 249 1.61 10.92 -8.12
CA LYS A 249 2.74 10.04 -8.45
C LYS A 249 3.21 10.19 -9.92
N PRO A 250 4.52 10.00 -10.18
CA PRO A 250 5.63 10.09 -9.23
C PRO A 250 5.97 11.56 -8.96
N VAL A 251 6.27 11.92 -7.72
CA VAL A 251 6.99 13.16 -7.40
C VAL A 251 8.47 12.80 -7.32
N ASN A 252 9.27 13.29 -8.26
CA ASN A 252 10.72 13.16 -8.17
C ASN A 252 11.17 13.91 -6.89
N PRO A 253 12.02 13.34 -6.01
CA PRO A 253 12.55 14.05 -4.84
C PRO A 253 13.18 15.42 -5.18
N PHE A 254 13.61 15.59 -6.43
CA PHE A 254 14.04 16.87 -7.00
C PHE A 254 13.32 17.17 -8.32
N VAL A 255 12.63 18.30 -8.43
CA VAL A 255 12.09 18.80 -9.71
C VAL A 255 12.76 20.11 -10.05
N LYS A 256 13.49 20.16 -11.17
CA LYS A 256 14.36 21.29 -11.56
C LYS A 256 15.39 21.69 -10.47
N GLY A 257 15.80 20.74 -9.63
CA GLY A 257 16.68 21.00 -8.47
C GLY A 257 15.94 21.49 -7.21
N GLU A 258 14.63 21.75 -7.27
CA GLU A 258 13.84 22.07 -6.08
C GLU A 258 13.56 20.80 -5.26
N PRO A 259 13.84 20.80 -3.95
CA PRO A 259 13.54 19.66 -3.09
C PRO A 259 12.03 19.47 -2.95
N ARG A 260 11.59 18.23 -2.72
CA ARG A 260 10.19 17.84 -2.44
C ARG A 260 9.46 18.76 -1.46
N GLN A 261 10.16 19.29 -0.46
CA GLN A 261 9.63 20.25 0.51
C GLN A 261 9.12 21.53 -0.16
N LYS A 262 9.88 22.09 -1.12
CA LYS A 262 9.47 23.27 -1.88
C LYS A 262 8.30 22.98 -2.83
N ILE A 263 8.20 21.75 -3.34
CA ILE A 263 7.03 21.28 -4.09
C ILE A 263 5.78 21.29 -3.18
N LEU A 264 5.89 20.80 -1.95
CA LEU A 264 4.81 20.83 -0.95
C LEU A 264 4.41 22.27 -0.57
N GLU A 265 5.37 23.19 -0.45
CA GLU A 265 5.12 24.62 -0.22
C GLU A 265 4.36 25.25 -1.40
N ASN A 266 4.82 25.02 -2.63
CA ASN A 266 4.16 25.50 -3.85
C ASN A 266 2.72 24.96 -3.96
N LEU A 267 2.50 23.67 -3.67
CA LEU A 267 1.16 23.08 -3.57
C LEU A 267 0.33 23.80 -2.49
N GLY A 268 0.89 24.02 -1.30
CA GLY A 268 0.30 24.79 -0.21
C GLY A 268 -0.21 26.18 -0.64
N HIS A 269 0.50 26.86 -1.52
CA HIS A 269 0.07 28.14 -2.09
C HIS A 269 -1.10 28.00 -3.08
N ILE A 270 -1.08 27.00 -3.96
CA ILE A 270 -2.19 26.74 -4.90
C ILE A 270 -3.47 26.39 -4.13
N LEU A 271 -3.37 25.60 -3.06
CA LEU A 271 -4.53 25.17 -2.26
C LEU A 271 -5.18 26.33 -1.52
N LYS A 272 -4.36 27.25 -0.96
CA LYS A 272 -4.85 28.51 -0.36
C LYS A 272 -5.56 29.40 -1.38
N LYS A 273 -5.12 29.40 -2.65
CA LYS A 273 -5.80 30.09 -3.77
C LYS A 273 -7.12 29.42 -4.16
N LEU A 274 -7.24 28.10 -4.02
CA LEU A 274 -8.44 27.32 -4.34
C LEU A 274 -9.45 27.20 -3.17
N ASP A 275 -9.13 27.78 -2.00
CA ASP A 275 -9.94 27.71 -0.77
C ASP A 275 -10.37 26.28 -0.38
N PHE A 276 -9.40 25.35 -0.39
CA PHE A 276 -9.56 24.04 0.23
C PHE A 276 -9.37 24.15 1.75
N LYS A 277 -10.46 23.99 2.49
CA LYS A 277 -10.44 24.07 3.97
C LYS A 277 -10.06 22.74 4.63
N ASP A 278 -10.47 21.63 4.05
CA ASP A 278 -10.43 20.31 4.68
C ASP A 278 -9.52 19.31 3.93
N ILE A 279 -8.43 19.76 3.31
CA ILE A 279 -7.51 18.86 2.59
C ILE A 279 -6.10 18.91 3.19
N HIS A 280 -5.56 17.73 3.49
CA HIS A 280 -4.20 17.55 3.97
C HIS A 280 -3.29 16.94 2.89
N PHE A 281 -2.02 17.35 2.93
CA PHE A 281 -0.97 16.90 2.03
C PHE A 281 0.09 16.16 2.84
N PHE A 282 0.28 14.88 2.55
CA PHE A 282 1.25 14.03 3.24
C PHE A 282 2.35 13.56 2.29
N PRO A 283 3.64 13.67 2.66
CA PRO A 283 4.73 13.08 1.89
C PRO A 283 4.66 11.55 1.97
N ALA A 284 3.99 10.92 1.00
CA ALA A 284 3.83 9.46 0.96
C ALA A 284 5.07 8.76 0.37
N GLY A 285 5.73 7.92 1.16
CA GLY A 285 6.96 7.21 0.77
C GLY A 285 8.05 8.15 0.22
N ARG A 286 8.84 7.68 -0.76
CA ARG A 286 9.92 8.47 -1.38
C ARG A 286 9.49 9.33 -2.58
N THR A 287 8.41 8.97 -3.25
CA THR A 287 8.07 9.46 -4.61
C THR A 287 6.61 9.83 -4.80
N ALA A 288 5.88 10.16 -3.73
CA ALA A 288 4.47 10.51 -3.83
C ALA A 288 4.06 11.64 -2.89
N ILE A 289 2.91 12.24 -3.17
CA ILE A 289 2.23 13.13 -2.23
C ILE A 289 0.78 12.66 -2.16
N ASP A 290 0.35 12.23 -0.97
CA ASP A 290 -1.03 11.91 -0.70
C ASP A 290 -1.81 13.19 -0.44
N ILE A 291 -2.99 13.27 -1.05
CA ILE A 291 -4.00 14.31 -0.86
C ILE A 291 -5.20 13.62 -0.20
N LEU A 292 -5.47 13.94 1.05
CA LEU A 292 -6.53 13.29 1.83
C LEU A 292 -7.52 14.35 2.32
N LYS A 293 -8.82 14.06 2.25
CA LYS A 293 -9.81 14.83 3.01
C LYS A 293 -9.46 14.70 4.51
N GLN A 294 -9.59 15.79 5.26
CA GLN A 294 -9.43 15.79 6.70
C GLN A 294 -10.38 14.75 7.33
N GLY A 295 -9.82 13.87 8.16
CA GLY A 295 -10.55 12.72 8.69
C GLY A 295 -10.27 11.40 7.96
N CYS A 296 -9.66 11.38 6.78
CA CYS A 296 -9.17 10.14 6.15
C CYS A 296 -7.77 9.82 6.68
N SER A 297 -7.66 8.93 7.67
CA SER A 297 -6.38 8.53 8.29
C SER A 297 -6.48 7.17 8.99
N LYS A 298 -5.36 6.49 9.27
CA LYS A 298 -5.35 5.27 10.09
C LYS A 298 -6.12 5.48 11.42
N LYS A 299 -6.08 6.70 11.96
CA LYS A 299 -6.80 7.13 13.18
C LYS A 299 -8.32 7.10 13.04
N SER A 300 -8.89 7.40 11.87
CA SER A 300 -10.35 7.30 11.66
C SER A 300 -10.80 5.88 11.40
N ALA A 301 -10.02 5.09 10.66
CA ALA A 301 -10.24 3.64 10.56
C ALA A 301 -10.25 2.98 11.94
N LEU A 302 -9.28 3.31 12.81
CA LEU A 302 -9.22 2.75 14.16
C LEU A 302 -10.37 3.25 15.04
N ARG A 303 -10.77 4.52 14.95
CA ARG A 303 -11.98 5.06 15.62
C ARG A 303 -13.28 4.42 15.14
N HIS A 304 -13.39 4.05 13.87
CA HIS A 304 -14.52 3.27 13.38
C HIS A 304 -14.52 1.89 14.04
N PHE A 305 -13.39 1.19 13.99
CA PHE A 305 -13.23 -0.13 14.59
C PHE A 305 -13.53 -0.14 16.10
N GLN A 306 -13.15 0.91 16.83
CA GLN A 306 -13.51 1.09 18.26
C GLN A 306 -15.03 1.13 18.51
N LYS A 307 -15.81 1.75 17.61
CA LYS A 307 -17.28 1.78 17.73
C LYS A 307 -17.88 0.40 17.49
N GLU A 308 -17.35 -0.32 16.51
CA GLU A 308 -17.84 -1.64 16.10
C GLU A 308 -17.64 -2.71 17.19
N ILE A 309 -16.51 -2.66 17.92
CA ILE A 309 -16.26 -3.59 19.04
C ILE A 309 -16.90 -3.15 20.37
N GLN A 310 -17.42 -1.92 20.44
CA GLN A 310 -18.11 -1.29 21.58
C GLN A 310 -17.26 -1.12 22.86
N GLU A 311 -16.84 -2.23 23.49
CA GLU A 311 -16.18 -2.29 24.80
C GLU A 311 -14.79 -2.94 24.73
N GLY A 312 -13.95 -2.71 25.75
CA GLY A 312 -12.59 -3.24 25.82
C GLY A 312 -11.54 -2.51 24.97
N TYR A 313 -10.34 -3.06 24.93
CA TYR A 313 -9.15 -2.45 24.34
C TYR A 313 -8.83 -2.99 22.95
N ILE A 314 -8.11 -2.18 22.18
CA ILE A 314 -7.48 -2.58 20.93
C ILE A 314 -5.97 -2.66 21.14
N LEU A 315 -5.38 -3.80 20.77
CA LEU A 315 -3.95 -3.89 20.55
C LEU A 315 -3.64 -3.50 19.10
N TYR A 316 -2.96 -2.38 18.88
CA TYR A 316 -2.58 -1.90 17.55
C TYR A 316 -1.11 -2.17 17.25
N PHE A 317 -0.82 -2.83 16.13
CA PHE A 317 0.53 -3.08 15.63
C PHE A 317 0.83 -2.15 14.45
N GLY A 318 2.00 -1.50 14.48
CA GLY A 318 2.52 -0.65 13.40
C GLY A 318 4.05 -0.57 13.41
N ASP A 319 4.62 0.11 12.42
CA ASP A 319 6.07 0.25 12.26
C ASP A 319 6.55 1.69 11.95
N GLU A 320 5.63 2.67 11.84
CA GLU A 320 5.99 4.08 11.59
C GLU A 320 5.50 5.07 12.67
N PHE A 321 5.77 4.80 13.96
CA PHE A 321 5.31 5.68 15.05
C PHE A 321 6.14 6.96 15.25
N GLN A 322 7.39 7.04 14.79
CA GLN A 322 8.28 8.17 15.11
C GLN A 322 7.79 9.47 14.46
N SER A 323 7.50 9.42 13.16
CA SER A 323 7.03 10.55 12.36
C SER A 323 6.12 10.13 11.19
N GLY A 324 5.72 8.87 11.12
CA GLY A 324 4.88 8.35 10.05
C GLY A 324 3.39 8.33 10.39
N ASN A 325 2.65 7.52 9.64
CA ASN A 325 1.19 7.50 9.66
C ASN A 325 0.57 6.82 10.91
N ASP A 326 1.37 6.12 11.72
CA ASP A 326 0.94 5.48 12.97
C ASP A 326 1.04 6.40 14.19
N ALA A 327 1.87 7.44 14.13
CA ALA A 327 2.09 8.37 15.24
C ALA A 327 0.79 8.96 15.86
N PRO A 328 -0.24 9.35 15.07
CA PRO A 328 -1.49 9.90 15.61
C PRO A 328 -2.38 8.89 16.37
N LEU A 329 -2.04 7.60 16.34
CA LEU A 329 -2.79 6.53 17.02
C LEU A 329 -2.50 6.50 18.53
N LEU A 330 -1.34 7.01 18.96
CA LEU A 330 -0.95 7.13 20.38
C LEU A 330 -1.86 8.08 21.18
N GLU A 331 -2.64 8.91 20.49
CA GLU A 331 -3.62 9.84 21.05
C GLU A 331 -5.03 9.23 21.21
N LEU A 332 -5.20 7.94 20.92
CA LEU A 332 -6.48 7.25 21.05
C LEU A 332 -6.58 6.54 22.40
N GLU A 333 -7.56 6.96 23.20
CA GLU A 333 -8.02 6.19 24.36
C GLU A 333 -8.37 4.76 23.94
N ARG A 334 -8.22 3.79 24.84
CA ARG A 334 -8.51 2.36 24.59
C ARG A 334 -7.71 1.71 23.45
N VAL A 335 -6.55 2.28 23.09
CA VAL A 335 -5.59 1.68 22.14
C VAL A 335 -4.23 1.50 22.82
N SER A 336 -3.74 0.28 22.84
CA SER A 336 -2.36 -0.06 23.21
C SER A 336 -1.52 -0.20 21.95
N ALA A 337 -0.52 0.65 21.76
CA ALA A 337 0.31 0.64 20.55
C ALA A 337 1.57 -0.24 20.71
N VAL A 338 1.84 -1.05 19.70
CA VAL A 338 3.01 -1.92 19.58
C VAL A 338 3.80 -1.52 18.34
N SER A 339 5.03 -1.02 18.55
CA SER A 339 5.98 -0.84 17.44
C SER A 339 6.70 -2.15 17.16
N VAL A 340 6.61 -2.59 15.91
CA VAL A 340 7.44 -3.68 15.37
C VAL A 340 8.55 -3.17 14.43
N ALA A 341 8.82 -1.85 14.43
CA ALA A 341 9.88 -1.21 13.66
C ALA A 341 11.26 -1.83 13.94
N GLN A 342 12.14 -1.88 12.93
CA GLN A 342 13.49 -2.46 13.09
C GLN A 342 14.33 -1.69 14.12
N GLU A 343 14.23 -0.36 14.11
CA GLU A 343 14.90 0.51 15.08
C GLU A 343 14.04 0.66 16.33
N LYS A 344 14.69 0.81 17.49
CA LYS A 344 13.98 0.94 18.77
C LYS A 344 13.35 2.32 18.89
N GLU A 345 12.04 2.35 19.03
CA GLU A 345 11.28 3.55 19.32
C GLU A 345 10.96 3.66 20.81
N GLU A 346 11.20 4.83 21.41
CA GLU A 346 10.82 5.13 22.79
C GLU A 346 9.86 6.32 22.80
N LYS A 347 8.57 6.04 23.03
CA LYS A 347 7.51 7.04 23.16
C LYS A 347 6.55 6.67 24.30
N PRO A 348 5.98 7.64 25.05
CA PRO A 348 4.90 7.37 25.98
C PRO A 348 3.73 6.67 25.29
N GLY A 349 3.19 5.61 25.91
CA GLY A 349 2.09 4.81 25.35
C GLY A 349 2.47 3.84 24.21
N LEU A 350 3.76 3.75 23.84
CA LEU A 350 4.24 2.84 22.79
C LEU A 350 5.13 1.75 23.40
N THR A 351 4.79 0.49 23.15
CA THR A 351 5.66 -0.65 23.49
C THR A 351 6.40 -1.14 22.26
N TRP A 352 7.73 -1.09 22.27
CA TRP A 352 8.55 -1.62 21.18
C TRP A 352 8.86 -3.11 21.34
N GLN A 353 8.72 -3.86 20.26
CA GLN A 353 9.03 -5.30 20.16
C GLN A 353 9.94 -5.63 18.97
N GLY A 354 9.92 -4.78 17.94
CA GLY A 354 10.74 -4.90 16.75
C GLY A 354 10.45 -6.13 15.88
N GLY A 355 11.30 -6.35 14.87
CA GLY A 355 11.29 -7.55 14.03
C GLY A 355 10.15 -7.66 13.02
N GLY A 356 9.38 -6.60 12.78
CA GLY A 356 8.25 -6.58 11.85
C GLY A 356 7.25 -7.70 12.14
N SER A 357 6.90 -8.47 11.10
CA SER A 357 5.97 -9.60 11.22
C SER A 357 6.41 -10.68 12.21
N GLN A 358 7.70 -10.83 12.50
CA GLN A 358 8.18 -11.76 13.53
C GLN A 358 7.89 -11.26 14.95
N GLY A 359 7.88 -9.94 15.18
CA GLY A 359 7.41 -9.34 16.42
C GLY A 359 5.91 -9.57 16.64
N VAL A 360 5.12 -9.43 15.58
CA VAL A 360 3.68 -9.75 15.59
C VAL A 360 3.46 -11.24 15.92
N VAL A 361 4.11 -12.16 15.19
CA VAL A 361 4.03 -13.62 15.42
C VAL A 361 4.32 -13.99 16.88
N LYS A 362 5.36 -13.39 17.47
CA LYS A 362 5.74 -13.61 18.87
C LYS A 362 4.62 -13.23 19.84
N ILE A 363 4.01 -12.05 19.69
CA ILE A 363 2.93 -11.62 20.60
C ILE A 363 1.66 -12.45 20.39
N LEU A 364 1.30 -12.76 19.14
CA LEU A 364 0.12 -13.61 18.87
C LEU A 364 0.27 -15.01 19.49
N ARG A 365 1.49 -15.56 19.55
CA ARG A 365 1.78 -16.79 20.31
C ARG A 365 1.58 -16.60 21.82
N GLU A 366 2.14 -15.55 22.42
CA GLU A 366 1.97 -15.27 23.86
C GLU A 366 0.49 -15.03 24.24
N LEU A 367 -0.34 -14.47 23.34
CA LEU A 367 -1.79 -14.35 23.53
C LEU A 367 -2.45 -15.74 23.58
N LEU A 368 -2.17 -16.58 22.58
CA LEU A 368 -2.74 -17.93 22.47
C LEU A 368 -2.28 -18.91 23.57
N GLU A 369 -1.23 -18.59 24.30
CA GLU A 369 -0.74 -19.35 25.47
C GLU A 369 -1.44 -18.94 26.79
N LYS A 370 -2.08 -17.77 26.84
CA LYS A 370 -2.80 -17.29 28.04
C LYS A 370 -4.30 -17.59 28.05
N GLU A 371 -4.90 -17.85 26.88
CA GLU A 371 -6.28 -18.32 26.70
C GLU A 371 -6.38 -19.85 26.67
#